data_AF-A0A2N1VWS7-F1
#
_entry.id   AF-A0A2N1VWS7-F1
#
_cell.length_a   1.000
_cell.length_b   1.000
_cell.length_c   1.000
_cell.angle_alpha   90.00
_cell.angle_beta   90.00
_cell.angle_gamma   90.00
#
_symmetry.space_group_name_H-M   'P 1'
#
loop_
_entity.id
_entity.type
_entity.pdbx_description
1 polymer ?
#
loop_
_entity_poly.entity_id
_entity_poly.type
_entity_poly.pdbx_seq_one_letter_code
_entity_poly.pdbx_strand_id
1 'polypeptide(L)' 'MSTRDQNKYIEALRRYEKKMEFKEQSMFKMFLKRHKDDEDLDKLSMANLKNLYDKYHLNRDRKNFDHYFKKDQDSE' A
#
# COMPACT_ATOMS: atom_id res chain seq x y z
N MET A 1 -10.88 -9.34 -9.63
CA MET A 1 -10.31 -9.01 -8.30
C MET A 1 -11.40 -9.22 -7.28
N SER A 2 -11.08 -9.85 -6.16
CA SER A 2 -12.05 -10.23 -5.12
C SER A 2 -12.11 -9.17 -4.01
N THR A 3 -13.19 -9.16 -3.23
CA THR A 3 -13.34 -8.37 -1.99
C THR A 3 -12.16 -8.59 -1.02
N ARG A 4 -11.53 -9.78 -1.07
CA ARG A 4 -10.29 -10.07 -0.34
C ARG A 4 -9.10 -9.19 -0.76
N ASP A 5 -8.98 -8.89 -2.06
CA ASP A 5 -7.94 -8.03 -2.59
C ASP A 5 -8.17 -6.57 -2.17
N GLN A 6 -9.43 -6.12 -2.20
CA GLN A 6 -9.84 -4.80 -1.71
C GLN A 6 -9.37 -4.58 -0.26
N ASN A 7 -9.70 -5.51 0.63
CA ASN A 7 -9.32 -5.44 2.04
C ASN A 7 -7.81 -5.41 2.21
N LYS A 8 -7.09 -6.27 1.46
CA LYS A 8 -5.63 -6.31 1.47
C LYS A 8 -5.02 -4.96 1.05
N TYR A 9 -5.51 -4.35 -0.02
CA TYR A 9 -4.97 -3.08 -0.50
C TYR A 9 -5.28 -1.94 0.47
N ILE A 10 -6.50 -1.86 1.01
CA ILE A 10 -6.89 -0.82 1.96
C ILE A 10 -6.05 -0.88 3.23
N GLU A 11 -5.92 -2.06 3.83
CA GLU A 11 -5.12 -2.25 5.05
C GLU A 11 -3.64 -1.93 4.83
N ALA A 12 -3.09 -2.31 3.67
CA ALA A 12 -1.72 -1.94 3.32
C ALA A 12 -1.54 -0.43 3.14
N LEU A 13 -2.49 0.23 2.49
CA LEU A 13 -2.47 1.66 2.18
C LEU A 13 -2.74 2.56 3.39
N ARG A 14 -3.43 2.05 4.41
CA ARG A 14 -3.72 2.77 5.66
C ARG A 14 -2.47 3.33 6.33
N ARG A 15 -1.33 2.63 6.21
CA ARG A 15 -0.02 3.05 6.73
C ARG A 15 0.62 4.19 5.92
N TYR A 16 0.17 4.41 4.70
CA TYR A 16 0.69 5.40 3.77
C TYR A 16 -0.23 6.62 3.62
N GLU A 17 -1.37 6.67 4.32
CA GLU A 17 -2.33 7.78 4.21
C GLU A 17 -1.69 9.15 4.41
N LYS A 18 -0.75 9.28 5.36
CA LYS A 18 -0.03 10.54 5.63
C LYS A 18 1.01 10.91 4.56
N LYS A 19 1.35 9.98 3.66
CA LYS A 19 2.33 10.17 2.57
C LYS A 19 1.65 10.35 1.22
N MET A 20 0.33 10.19 1.15
CA MET A 20 -0.45 10.41 -0.05
C MET A 20 -0.58 11.89 -0.38
N GLU A 21 -0.68 12.22 -1.66
CA GLU A 21 -1.05 13.57 -2.05
C GLU A 21 -2.51 13.87 -1.66
N PHE A 22 -2.87 15.15 -1.57
CA PHE A 22 -4.22 15.56 -1.14
C PHE A 22 -5.36 14.92 -1.95
N LYS A 23 -5.20 14.82 -3.28
CA LYS A 23 -6.19 14.18 -4.17
C LYS A 23 -6.29 12.68 -3.92
N GLU A 24 -5.16 12.02 -3.75
CA GLU A 24 -5.05 10.59 -3.48
C GLU A 24 -5.60 10.23 -2.11
N GLN A 25 -5.31 11.05 -1.09
CA GLN A 25 -5.84 10.90 0.25
C GLN A 25 -7.37 11.03 0.25
N SER A 26 -7.90 12.00 -0.49
CA SER A 26 -9.36 12.18 -0.63
C SER A 26 -10.02 10.95 -1.28
N MET A 27 -9.38 10.42 -2.33
CA MET A 27 -9.84 9.19 -2.99
C MET A 27 -9.73 7.97 -2.07
N PHE A 28 -8.64 7.83 -1.34
CA PHE A 28 -8.43 6.75 -0.38
C PHE A 28 -9.44 6.79 0.78
N LYS A 29 -9.79 7.99 1.28
CA LYS A 29 -10.86 8.16 2.27
C LYS A 29 -12.22 7.69 1.75
N MET A 30 -12.51 7.88 0.47
CA MET A 30 -13.72 7.35 -0.16
C MET A 30 -13.72 5.81 -0.16
N PHE A 31 -12.58 5.19 -0.51
CA PHE A 31 -12.44 3.72 -0.46
C PHE A 31 -12.56 3.18 0.96
N LEU A 32 -12.00 3.87 1.95
CA LEU A 32 -12.12 3.51 3.37
C LEU A 32 -13.57 3.56 3.87
N LYS A 33 -14.38 4.52 3.41
CA LYS A 33 -15.80 4.58 3.78
C LYS A 33 -16.55 3.36 3.24
N ARG A 34 -16.45 3.10 1.93
CA ARG A 34 -17.07 1.93 1.30
C ARG A 34 -16.66 0.62 1.96
N HIS A 35 -15.39 0.49 2.34
CA HIS A 35 -14.90 -0.67 3.07
C HIS A 35 -15.50 -0.82 4.47
N LYS A 36 -15.79 0.28 5.18
CA LYS A 36 -16.48 0.23 6.48
C LYS A 36 -17.96 -0.11 6.34
N ASP A 37 -18.56 0.28 5.23
CA ASP A 37 -19.96 0.01 4.90
C ASP A 37 -20.15 -1.39 4.28
N ASP A 38 -19.08 -2.21 4.23
CA ASP A 38 -19.02 -3.52 3.56
C ASP A 38 -19.46 -3.50 2.08
N GLU A 39 -19.27 -2.35 1.42
CA GLU A 39 -19.56 -2.17 0.00
C GLU A 39 -18.39 -2.58 -0.89
N ASP A 40 -18.70 -3.29 -1.97
CA ASP A 40 -17.75 -3.61 -3.03
C ASP A 40 -17.44 -2.37 -3.88
N LEU A 41 -16.16 -2.16 -4.18
CA LEU A 41 -15.73 -1.14 -5.13
C LEU A 41 -16.05 -1.55 -6.57
N ASP A 42 -16.50 -0.58 -7.38
CA ASP A 42 -16.62 -0.78 -8.81
C ASP A 42 -15.25 -1.04 -9.48
N LYS A 43 -15.27 -1.50 -10.73
CA LYS A 43 -14.04 -1.86 -11.47
C LYS A 43 -13.04 -0.70 -11.57
N LEU A 44 -13.52 0.53 -11.73
CA LEU A 44 -12.67 1.72 -11.85
C LEU A 44 -12.02 2.07 -10.52
N SER A 45 -12.80 2.05 -9.44
CA SER A 45 -12.35 2.29 -8.08
C SER A 45 -11.34 1.23 -7.64
N MET A 46 -11.57 -0.04 -7.99
CA MET A 46 -10.61 -1.13 -7.75
C MET A 46 -9.30 -0.92 -8.51
N ALA A 47 -9.35 -0.49 -9.77
CA ALA A 47 -8.14 -0.19 -10.53
C ALA A 47 -7.35 0.97 -9.89
N ASN A 48 -8.04 2.02 -9.45
CA ASN A 48 -7.42 3.15 -8.75
C ASN A 48 -6.82 2.74 -7.40
N LEU A 49 -7.52 1.91 -6.62
CA LEU A 49 -7.01 1.36 -5.35
C LEU A 49 -5.74 0.53 -5.57
N LYS A 50 -5.71 -0.30 -6.61
CA LYS A 50 -4.51 -1.05 -6.98
C LYS A 50 -3.35 -0.14 -7.40
N ASN A 51 -3.61 0.91 -8.19
CA ASN A 51 -2.57 1.86 -8.59
C ASN A 51 -1.97 2.59 -7.38
N LEU A 52 -2.80 2.98 -6.42
CA LEU A 52 -2.37 3.52 -5.14
C LEU A 52 -1.47 2.52 -4.38
N TYR A 53 -1.90 1.25 -4.30
CA TYR A 53 -1.14 0.19 -3.66
C TYR A 53 0.23 -0.01 -4.32
N ASP A 54 0.28 -0.08 -5.65
CA ASP A 54 1.53 -0.25 -6.40
C ASP A 54 2.46 0.97 -6.17
N LYS A 55 1.91 2.19 -6.18
CA LYS A 55 2.66 3.44 -5.94
C LYS A 55 3.28 3.53 -4.54
N TYR A 56 2.54 3.19 -3.49
CA TYR A 56 2.97 3.43 -2.11
C TYR A 56 3.53 2.20 -1.39
N HIS A 57 3.07 1.00 -1.73
CA HIS A 57 3.44 -0.23 -1.05
C HIS A 57 4.54 -1.00 -1.81
N LEU A 58 4.44 -1.12 -3.13
CA LEU A 58 5.40 -1.89 -3.94
C LEU A 58 6.62 -1.05 -4.38
N ASN A 59 6.41 0.18 -4.84
CA ASN A 59 7.50 1.11 -5.20
C ASN A 59 8.18 1.76 -3.99
N ARG A 60 8.09 1.13 -2.82
CA ARG A 60 8.86 1.56 -1.67
C ARG A 60 10.31 1.21 -1.94
N ASP A 61 11.17 2.22 -2.08
CA ASP A 61 12.63 2.03 -2.09
C ASP A 61 13.00 1.15 -0.88
N ARG A 62 13.28 -0.12 -1.15
CA ARG A 62 13.84 -1.02 -0.17
C ARG A 62 15.24 -0.48 0.08
N LYS A 63 15.40 0.28 1.17
CA LYS A 63 16.73 0.66 1.64
C LYS A 63 17.54 -0.62 1.73
N ASN A 64 18.56 -0.75 0.90
CA ASN A 64 19.39 -1.93 0.88
C ASN A 64 20.27 -1.87 2.14
N PHE A 65 19.91 -2.66 3.15
CA PHE A 65 20.62 -2.69 4.43
C PHE A 65 21.77 -3.69 4.43
N ASP A 66 22.13 -4.29 3.29
CA ASP A 66 23.25 -5.24 3.17
C ASP A 66 24.55 -4.68 3.76
N HIS A 67 24.78 -3.37 3.61
CA HIS A 67 25.98 -2.71 4.14
C HIS A 67 26.06 -2.66 5.67
N TYR A 68 24.94 -2.87 6.38
CA TYR A 68 24.91 -2.95 7.85
C TYR A 68 25.25 -4.35 8.36
N PHE A 69 25.07 -5.37 7.53
CA PHE A 69 25.48 -6.74 7.82
C PHE A 69 26.85 -6.96 7.19
N LYS A 70 27.88 -6.30 7.74
CA LYS A 70 29.24 -6.77 7.50
C LYS A 70 29.28 -8.22 7.99
N LYS A 71 29.45 -9.16 7.06
CA LYS A 71 29.93 -10.50 7.42
C LYS A 71 31.20 -10.26 8.20
N ASP A 72 31.20 -10.62 9.49
CA ASP A 72 32.44 -10.80 10.23
C ASP A 72 33.29 -11.76 9.40
N GLN A 73 34.27 -11.19 8.70
CA GLN A 73 35.42 -11.93 8.20
C GLN A 73 36.38 -12.01 9.38
N ASP A 74 36.03 -12.86 10.32
CA ASP A 74 36.87 -13.37 11.38
C ASP A 74 36.33 -14.79 11.65
N SER A 75 37.08 -15.87 11.58
CA SER A 75 38.52 -16.05 11.51
C SER A 75 38.79 -17.48 10.97
N GLU A 76 40.03 -17.71 10.51
CA GLU A 76 40.66 -18.96 10.03
C GLU A 76 40.46 -19.38 8.56
#